data_AF-A0A3N5ZEZ3-F1
#
_entry.id   AF-A0A3N5ZEZ3-F1
#
_cell.length_a   1.000
_cell.length_b   1.000
_cell.length_c   1.000
_cell.angle_alpha   90.00
_cell.angle_beta   90.00
_cell.angle_gamma   90.00
#
_symmetry.space_group_name_H-M   'P 1'
#
loop_
_entity.id
_entity.type
_entity.pdbx_description
1 polymer ?
#
loop_
_entity_poly.entity_id
_entity_poly.type
_entity_poly.pdbx_seq_one_letter_code
_entity_poly.pdbx_strand_id
1 'polypeptide(L)'
;METFAPGMVLTIEGTGEGGRPSGPRFRRLYARVEPHTTRREVRSCESCHNDPVALGYGQGELRYEVTAKGGRWRFGPSMSALPQDVLPADAWLPFLGERRDTVSTRDDVRPFTAEEQRRILRVGACLTCHPGDSAVMRDSVRHFDALLARRSRRCVLPTW
;
A
#
# COMPACT_ATOMS: atom_id res chain seq x y z
N MET A 1 8.13 -4.27 -9.12
CA MET A 1 6.94 -4.26 -8.26
C MET A 1 6.20 -5.56 -8.52
N GLU A 2 6.13 -6.43 -7.52
CA GLU A 2 5.38 -7.67 -7.63
C GLU A 2 3.91 -7.40 -7.27
N THR A 3 2.98 -8.04 -7.96
CA THR A 3 1.55 -7.87 -7.70
C THR A 3 1.03 -9.03 -6.86
N PHE A 4 0.16 -8.71 -5.91
CA PHE A 4 -0.45 -9.69 -5.02
C PHE A 4 -1.96 -9.63 -5.16
N ALA A 5 -2.60 -10.79 -5.15
CA ALA A 5 -4.04 -10.92 -5.05
C ALA A 5 -4.40 -11.53 -3.69
N PRO A 6 -5.52 -11.11 -3.08
CA PRO A 6 -6.06 -11.80 -1.91
C PRO A 6 -6.15 -13.30 -2.22
N GLY A 7 -5.51 -14.11 -1.37
CA GLY A 7 -5.57 -15.56 -1.47
C GLY A 7 -6.67 -16.08 -0.56
N MET A 8 -6.28 -16.65 0.58
CA MET A 8 -7.20 -17.19 1.57
C MET A 8 -7.15 -16.38 2.86
N VAL A 9 -8.32 -15.93 3.33
CA VAL A 9 -8.53 -15.43 4.68
C VAL A 9 -9.28 -16.50 5.45
N LEU A 10 -8.61 -17.13 6.42
CA LEU A 10 -9.13 -18.32 7.09
C LEU A 10 -8.78 -18.35 8.58
N THR A 11 -9.61 -19.06 9.34
CA THR A 11 -9.36 -19.41 10.73
C THR A 11 -9.12 -20.91 10.79
N ILE A 12 -7.92 -21.33 11.19
CA ILE A 12 -7.58 -22.74 11.36
C ILE A 12 -7.85 -23.12 12.81
N GLU A 13 -8.79 -24.03 13.04
CA GLU A 13 -8.85 -24.75 14.30
C GLU A 13 -7.71 -25.76 14.34
N GLY A 14 -6.78 -25.60 15.27
CA GLY A 14 -5.62 -26.48 15.35
C GLY A 14 -5.83 -27.59 16.36
N THR A 15 -5.40 -28.80 16.05
CA THR A 15 -5.02 -29.79 17.06
C THR A 15 -3.52 -29.64 17.34
N GLY A 16 -3.18 -29.33 18.59
CA GLY A 16 -1.82 -29.31 19.11
C GLY A 16 -1.22 -30.71 19.23
N GLU A 17 0.07 -30.78 19.56
CA GLU A 17 0.80 -32.03 19.72
C GLU A 17 0.11 -32.96 20.73
N GLY A 18 0.00 -34.24 20.39
CA GLY A 18 -0.70 -35.24 21.20
C GLY A 18 -2.24 -35.17 21.13
N GLY A 19 -2.81 -34.49 20.13
CA GLY A 19 -4.27 -34.45 19.91
C GLY A 19 -5.03 -33.48 20.82
N ARG A 20 -4.32 -32.61 21.56
CA ARG A 20 -4.96 -31.56 22.38
C ARG A 20 -5.48 -30.45 21.49
N PRO A 21 -6.67 -29.87 21.73
CA PRO A 21 -7.10 -28.67 21.01
C PRO A 21 -6.09 -27.53 21.21
N SER A 22 -5.65 -26.91 20.13
CA SER A 22 -4.95 -25.63 20.16
C SER A 22 -5.93 -24.52 19.75
N GLY A 23 -5.78 -23.33 20.33
CA GLY A 23 -6.68 -22.22 20.02
C GLY A 23 -6.72 -21.85 18.53
N PRO A 24 -7.81 -21.23 18.06
CA PRO A 24 -7.98 -20.88 16.65
C PRO A 24 -6.86 -19.95 16.17
N ARG A 25 -6.33 -20.21 14.97
CA ARG A 25 -5.27 -19.41 14.33
C ARG A 25 -5.83 -18.71 13.10
N PHE A 26 -5.97 -17.39 13.18
CA PHE A 26 -6.32 -16.56 12.02
C PHE A 26 -5.12 -16.42 11.07
N ARG A 27 -5.36 -16.51 9.77
CA ARG A 27 -4.38 -16.30 8.70
C ARG A 27 -5.00 -15.54 7.54
N ARG A 28 -4.30 -14.49 7.11
CA ARG A 28 -4.61 -13.72 5.92
C ARG A 28 -3.47 -13.90 4.92
N LEU A 29 -3.66 -14.84 3.99
CA LEU A 29 -2.63 -15.24 3.03
C LEU A 29 -2.91 -14.62 1.66
N TYR A 30 -1.90 -13.98 1.06
CA TYR A 30 -1.97 -13.52 -0.33
C TYR A 30 -1.01 -14.32 -1.20
N ALA A 31 -1.39 -14.43 -2.47
CA ALA A 31 -0.59 -15.08 -3.49
C ALA A 31 0.06 -14.04 -4.39
N ARG A 32 1.34 -14.26 -4.70
CA ARG A 32 2.02 -13.56 -5.79
C ARG A 32 1.32 -13.92 -7.08
N VAL A 33 0.89 -12.91 -7.83
CA VAL A 33 0.43 -13.09 -9.20
C VAL A 33 1.51 -12.55 -10.12
N GLU A 34 1.68 -13.17 -11.28
CA GLU A 34 2.55 -12.63 -12.33
C GLU A 34 1.68 -11.77 -13.26
N PRO A 35 1.66 -10.45 -13.05
CA PRO A 35 0.84 -9.56 -13.85
C PRO A 35 1.41 -9.51 -15.27
N HIS A 36 0.77 -10.20 -16.20
CA HIS A 36 1.01 -10.02 -17.63
C HIS A 36 -0.09 -9.11 -18.18
N THR A 37 0.29 -8.01 -18.83
CA THR A 37 -0.66 -7.11 -19.50
C THR A 37 -0.63 -7.37 -21.00
N THR A 38 -1.79 -7.59 -21.59
CA THR A 38 -1.99 -7.59 -23.06
C THR A 38 -2.54 -6.26 -23.56
N ARG A 39 -2.66 -5.27 -22.67
CA ARG A 39 -3.23 -3.95 -22.99
C ARG A 39 -2.21 -3.11 -23.75
N ARG A 40 -2.71 -2.28 -24.68
CA ARG A 40 -1.89 -1.39 -25.51
C ARG A 40 -1.33 -0.19 -24.75
N GLU A 41 -1.95 0.14 -23.62
CA GLU A 41 -1.62 1.32 -22.82
C GLU A 41 -1.07 0.91 -21.47
N VAL A 42 -0.13 1.71 -20.97
CA VAL A 42 0.42 1.58 -19.62
C VAL A 42 -0.59 2.10 -18.60
N ARG A 43 -0.56 1.54 -17.39
CA ARG A 43 -1.35 2.05 -16.27
C ARG A 43 -0.90 3.48 -15.92
N SER A 44 -1.84 4.31 -15.47
CA SER A 44 -1.51 5.66 -15.00
C SER A 44 -0.71 5.61 -13.70
N CYS A 45 0.11 6.64 -13.44
CA CYS A 45 0.91 6.72 -12.21
C CYS A 45 0.02 6.69 -10.96
N GLU A 46 -1.13 7.36 -11.01
CA GLU A 46 -2.10 7.45 -9.92
C GLU A 46 -2.66 6.07 -9.55
N SER A 47 -2.86 5.18 -10.53
CA SER A 47 -3.40 3.84 -10.29
C SER A 47 -2.49 2.93 -9.47
N CYS A 48 -1.23 3.33 -9.24
CA CYS A 48 -0.29 2.65 -8.37
C CYS A 48 0.09 3.50 -7.15
N HIS A 49 0.19 4.83 -7.30
CA HIS A 49 0.70 5.72 -6.26
C HIS A 49 -0.39 6.35 -5.38
N ASN A 50 -1.63 6.45 -5.87
CA ASN A 50 -2.77 7.10 -5.21
C ASN A 50 -3.99 6.17 -5.05
N ASP A 51 -3.86 4.90 -5.43
CA ASP A 51 -4.92 3.90 -5.28
C ASP A 51 -4.67 3.06 -4.02
N PRO A 52 -5.50 3.16 -2.97
CA PRO A 52 -5.31 2.43 -1.72
C PRO A 52 -5.38 0.90 -1.90
N VAL A 53 -6.11 0.42 -2.90
CA VAL A 53 -6.22 -1.01 -3.19
C VAL A 53 -4.92 -1.50 -3.80
N ALA A 54 -4.36 -0.76 -4.76
CA ALA A 54 -3.07 -1.08 -5.35
C ALA A 54 -1.92 -1.03 -4.31
N LEU A 55 -2.03 -0.12 -3.34
CA LEU A 55 -1.10 0.00 -2.23
C LEU A 55 -1.32 -1.03 -1.13
N GLY A 56 -2.40 -1.80 -1.18
CA GLY A 56 -2.71 -2.86 -0.23
C GLY A 56 -3.40 -2.40 1.06
N TYR A 57 -3.89 -1.16 1.14
CA TYR A 57 -4.66 -0.68 2.29
C TYR A 57 -6.12 -1.17 2.30
N GLY A 58 -6.59 -1.73 1.18
CA GLY A 58 -7.99 -2.14 0.98
C GLY A 58 -8.81 -1.05 0.28
N GLN A 59 -10.08 -1.35 0.03
CA GLN A 59 -11.06 -0.39 -0.49
C GLN A 59 -11.27 0.73 0.52
N GLY A 60 -11.39 1.95 0.01
CA GLY A 60 -11.53 3.12 0.86
C GLY A 60 -11.09 4.37 0.13
N GLU A 61 -11.01 5.45 0.90
CA GLU A 61 -10.64 6.75 0.39
C GLU A 61 -9.27 7.16 0.90
N LEU A 62 -8.33 7.36 -0.04
CA LEU A 62 -6.99 7.84 0.22
C LEU A 62 -6.89 9.31 -0.21
N ARG A 63 -6.82 10.23 0.76
CA ARG A 63 -6.79 11.68 0.52
C ARG A 63 -5.46 12.28 0.95
N TYR A 64 -4.89 13.12 0.10
CA TYR A 64 -3.81 14.01 0.49
C TYR A 64 -4.36 15.36 0.89
N GLU A 65 -4.04 15.81 2.10
CA GLU A 65 -4.55 17.05 2.67
C GLU A 65 -3.41 17.98 3.01
N VAL A 66 -3.43 19.18 2.45
CA VAL A 66 -2.48 20.25 2.74
C VAL A 66 -2.98 21.09 3.91
N THR A 67 -2.18 21.19 4.96
CA THR A 67 -2.45 22.02 6.15
C THR A 67 -1.35 23.06 6.34
N ALA A 68 -1.56 24.01 7.26
CA ALA A 68 -0.52 24.96 7.65
C ALA A 68 0.77 24.30 8.18
N LYS A 69 0.68 23.05 8.67
CA LYS A 69 1.82 22.27 9.20
C LYS A 69 2.49 21.36 8.17
N GLY A 70 2.08 21.43 6.90
CA GLY A 70 2.52 20.54 5.83
C GLY A 70 1.39 19.67 5.29
N GLY A 71 1.73 18.79 4.35
CA GLY A 71 0.78 17.85 3.77
C GLY A 71 0.73 16.55 4.55
N ARG A 72 -0.42 15.91 4.61
CA ARG A 72 -0.58 14.60 5.25
C ARG A 72 -1.52 13.72 4.45
N TRP A 73 -1.23 12.43 4.43
CA TRP A 73 -2.13 11.43 3.88
C TRP A 73 -3.13 10.99 4.94
N ARG A 74 -4.37 10.79 4.52
CA ARG A 74 -5.43 10.14 5.30
C ARG A 74 -6.00 8.99 4.50
N PHE A 75 -6.24 7.89 5.20
CA PHE A 75 -6.96 6.76 4.66
C PHE A 75 -8.21 6.49 5.50
N GLY A 76 -9.37 6.47 4.83
CA GLY A 76 -10.64 6.05 5.41
C GLY A 76 -11.07 4.72 4.78
N PRO A 77 -10.97 3.59 5.48
CA PRO A 77 -11.36 2.29 4.91
C PRO A 77 -12.86 2.18 4.71
N SER A 78 -13.28 1.52 3.63
CA SER A 78 -14.70 1.20 3.37
C SER A 78 -15.17 -0.04 4.13
N MET A 79 -14.26 -0.94 4.48
CA MET A 79 -14.55 -2.17 5.21
C MET A 79 -14.18 -2.02 6.68
N SER A 80 -14.98 -2.62 7.56
CA SER A 80 -14.69 -2.65 9.00
C SER A 80 -13.41 -3.44 9.29
N ALA A 81 -12.72 -3.02 10.36
CA ALA A 81 -11.56 -3.74 10.86
C ALA A 81 -11.97 -5.10 11.43
N LEU A 82 -11.20 -6.14 11.13
CA LEU A 82 -11.37 -7.45 11.73
C LEU A 82 -10.77 -7.47 13.15
N PRO A 83 -11.44 -8.04 14.17
CA PRO A 83 -10.91 -8.08 15.54
C PRO A 83 -9.56 -8.78 15.68
N GLN A 84 -9.22 -9.68 14.75
CA GLN A 84 -8.05 -10.55 14.82
C GLN A 84 -6.75 -9.80 14.49
N ASP A 85 -6.77 -8.87 13.52
CA ASP A 85 -5.60 -8.14 13.05
C ASP A 85 -5.78 -6.62 13.04
N VAL A 86 -6.98 -6.11 13.39
CA VAL A 86 -7.36 -4.69 13.40
C VAL A 86 -7.20 -4.02 12.03
N LEU A 87 -7.26 -4.81 10.96
CA LEU A 87 -7.18 -4.31 9.59
C LEU A 87 -8.53 -4.42 8.88
N PRO A 88 -8.80 -3.52 7.92
CA PRO A 88 -9.95 -3.67 7.04
C PRO A 88 -10.00 -5.08 6.45
N ALA A 89 -11.21 -5.61 6.29
CA ALA A 89 -11.41 -7.00 5.89
C ALA A 89 -10.72 -7.41 4.58
N ASP A 90 -10.38 -6.45 3.72
CA ASP A 90 -9.73 -6.61 2.42
C ASP A 90 -8.29 -6.03 2.37
N ALA A 91 -7.78 -5.52 3.47
CA ALA A 91 -6.45 -4.91 3.54
C ALA A 91 -5.33 -5.95 3.59
N TRP A 92 -4.29 -5.70 2.79
CA TRP A 92 -3.03 -6.44 2.78
C TRP A 92 -1.97 -5.85 3.72
N LEU A 93 -2.04 -4.56 4.04
CA LEU A 93 -1.21 -3.93 5.07
C LEU A 93 -1.95 -2.79 5.77
N PRO A 94 -1.56 -2.46 7.02
CA PRO A 94 -1.99 -1.22 7.67
C PRO A 94 -1.51 0.02 6.90
N PHE A 95 -2.33 1.07 6.91
CA PHE A 95 -1.94 2.38 6.42
C PHE A 95 -0.79 2.98 7.25
N LEU A 96 0.35 3.25 6.62
CA LEU A 96 1.58 3.76 7.24
C LEU A 96 2.08 2.91 8.42
N GLY A 97 1.76 1.61 8.42
CA GLY A 97 2.17 0.66 9.44
C GLY A 97 2.97 -0.51 8.86
N GLU A 98 3.36 -1.45 9.71
CA GLU A 98 4.06 -2.67 9.28
C GLU A 98 3.29 -3.92 9.71
N ARG A 99 3.47 -4.99 8.92
CA ARG A 99 3.00 -6.34 9.24
C ARG A 99 4.18 -7.30 9.25
N ARG A 100 4.19 -8.23 10.21
CA ARG A 100 5.30 -9.19 10.44
C ARG A 100 4.82 -10.64 10.64
N ASP A 101 3.53 -10.87 10.59
CA ASP A 101 2.89 -12.18 10.62
C ASP A 101 3.06 -12.93 9.30
N THR A 102 2.65 -14.21 9.27
CA THR A 102 2.67 -15.03 8.05
C THR A 102 1.64 -14.51 7.06
N VAL A 103 2.13 -13.86 6.01
CA VAL A 103 1.30 -13.21 5.00
C VAL A 103 1.18 -14.02 3.71
N SER A 104 2.02 -15.03 3.47
CA SER A 104 1.95 -15.89 2.29
C SER A 104 2.42 -17.31 2.61
N THR A 105 2.14 -18.24 1.69
CA THR A 105 2.70 -19.60 1.71
C THR A 105 4.14 -19.64 1.18
N ARG A 106 4.64 -18.53 0.63
CA ARG A 106 6.03 -18.38 0.19
C ARG A 106 6.77 -17.43 1.12
N ASP A 107 8.05 -17.71 1.34
CA ASP A 107 8.90 -16.92 2.25
C ASP A 107 9.61 -15.75 1.55
N ASP A 108 9.54 -15.69 0.21
CA ASP A 108 10.17 -14.67 -0.63
C ASP A 108 9.31 -13.42 -0.85
N VAL A 109 8.16 -13.32 -0.17
CA VAL A 109 7.18 -12.25 -0.37
C VAL A 109 6.80 -11.55 0.92
N ARG A 110 6.61 -10.22 0.85
CA ARG A 110 6.21 -9.41 2.00
C ARG A 110 5.39 -8.17 1.59
N PRO A 111 4.59 -7.60 2.51
CA PRO A 111 4.01 -6.28 2.32
C PRO A 111 5.08 -5.18 2.33
N PHE A 112 4.69 -3.97 1.91
CA PHE A 112 5.54 -2.79 2.03
C PHE A 112 5.78 -2.43 3.49
N THR A 113 7.02 -2.06 3.81
CA THR A 113 7.38 -1.41 5.08
C THR A 113 6.78 0.00 5.16
N ALA A 114 6.71 0.57 6.36
CA ALA A 114 6.22 1.93 6.53
C ALA A 114 7.07 2.95 5.74
N GLU A 115 8.39 2.73 5.66
CA GLU A 115 9.29 3.59 4.90
C GLU A 115 9.06 3.48 3.38
N GLU A 116 8.83 2.29 2.85
CA GLU A 116 8.48 2.11 1.43
C GLU A 116 7.15 2.77 1.11
N GLN A 117 6.15 2.61 1.98
CA GLN A 117 4.85 3.30 1.83
C GLN A 117 5.03 4.82 1.77
N ARG A 118 5.83 5.41 2.68
CA ARG A 118 6.13 6.85 2.66
C ARG A 118 6.77 7.30 1.36
N ARG A 119 7.69 6.51 0.78
CA ARG A 119 8.32 6.82 -0.51
C ARG A 119 7.31 6.79 -1.65
N ILE A 120 6.45 5.79 -1.69
CA ILE A 120 5.41 5.65 -2.73
C ILE A 120 4.41 6.81 -2.63
N LEU A 121 3.94 7.11 -1.42
CA LEU A 121 2.99 8.19 -1.13
C LEU A 121 3.60 9.60 -1.30
N ARG A 122 4.92 9.75 -1.21
CA ARG A 122 5.62 10.99 -1.55
C ARG A 122 5.47 11.32 -3.03
N VAL A 123 5.64 10.33 -3.90
CA VAL A 123 5.35 10.48 -5.34
C VAL A 123 3.86 10.71 -5.57
N GLY A 124 3.01 10.00 -4.82
CA GLY A 124 1.56 10.21 -4.84
C GLY A 124 1.14 11.66 -4.60
N ALA A 125 1.81 12.35 -3.67
CA ALA A 125 1.54 13.75 -3.37
C ALA A 125 1.92 14.70 -4.52
N CYS A 126 2.89 14.34 -5.36
CA CYS A 126 3.16 15.09 -6.60
C CYS A 126 1.99 14.96 -7.58
N LEU A 127 1.42 13.75 -7.69
CA LEU A 127 0.32 13.43 -8.60
C LEU A 127 -1.02 14.09 -8.24
N THR A 128 -1.16 14.64 -7.03
CA THR A 128 -2.34 15.44 -6.67
C THR A 128 -2.32 16.84 -7.29
N CYS A 129 -1.17 17.28 -7.82
CA CYS A 129 -1.01 18.58 -8.46
C CYS A 129 -0.45 18.50 -9.89
N HIS A 130 0.28 17.45 -10.22
CA HIS A 130 0.93 17.25 -11.51
C HIS A 130 0.32 16.05 -12.24
N PRO A 131 -0.12 16.23 -13.50
CA PRO A 131 -0.48 15.10 -14.36
C PRO A 131 0.70 14.11 -14.51
N GLY A 132 0.41 12.82 -14.61
CA GLY A 132 1.43 11.76 -14.72
C GLY A 132 2.41 11.89 -15.90
N ASP A 133 2.00 12.53 -17.00
CA ASP A 133 2.83 12.78 -18.19
C ASP A 133 3.58 14.14 -18.18
N SER A 134 3.35 14.94 -17.14
CA SER A 134 4.00 16.24 -16.99
C SER A 134 5.52 16.15 -16.92
N ALA A 135 6.22 17.24 -17.26
CA ALA A 135 7.68 17.29 -17.19
C ALA A 135 8.23 17.00 -15.77
N VAL A 136 7.49 17.43 -14.73
CA VAL A 136 7.84 17.16 -13.33
C VAL A 136 7.80 15.65 -13.05
N MET A 137 6.74 14.96 -13.47
CA MET A 137 6.61 13.52 -13.23
C MET A 137 7.59 12.71 -14.07
N ARG A 138 7.85 13.11 -15.33
CA ARG A 138 8.88 12.47 -16.18
C ARG A 138 10.30 12.65 -15.63
N ASP A 139 10.60 13.75 -14.95
CA ASP A 139 11.90 13.92 -14.29
C ASP A 139 11.98 13.18 -12.96
N SER A 140 10.85 13.00 -12.26
CA SER A 140 10.80 12.29 -10.98
C SER A 140 11.35 10.86 -11.06
N VAL A 141 11.21 10.20 -12.22
CA VAL A 141 11.73 8.85 -12.46
C VAL A 141 13.20 8.82 -12.87
N ARG A 142 13.82 9.97 -13.19
CA ARG A 142 15.22 10.08 -13.62
C ARG A 142 16.12 10.64 -12.52
N HIS A 143 15.69 11.72 -11.87
CA HIS A 143 16.50 12.52 -10.97
C HIS A 143 15.69 13.03 -9.76
N PHE A 144 15.09 12.10 -9.01
CA PHE A 144 14.14 12.41 -7.94
C PHE A 144 14.67 13.40 -6.89
N ASP A 145 15.89 13.20 -6.38
CA ASP A 145 16.45 14.06 -5.34
C ASP A 145 16.74 15.47 -5.84
N ALA A 146 17.26 15.60 -7.07
CA ALA A 146 17.47 16.89 -7.70
C ALA A 146 16.15 17.62 -7.99
N LEU A 147 15.10 16.88 -8.35
CA LEU A 147 13.75 17.42 -8.50
C LEU A 147 13.21 17.98 -7.19
N LEU A 148 13.37 17.23 -6.09
CA LEU A 148 12.93 17.68 -4.77
C LEU A 148 13.71 18.91 -4.27
N ALA A 149 15.00 19.02 -4.60
CA ALA A 149 15.83 20.16 -4.23
C ALA A 149 15.39 21.47 -4.89
N ARG A 150 14.91 21.41 -6.13
CA ARG A 150 14.48 22.59 -6.92
C ARG A 150 12.98 22.87 -6.87
N ARG A 151 12.25 22.24 -5.94
CA ARG A 151 10.80 22.39 -5.83
C ARG A 151 10.39 23.85 -5.56
N SER A 152 9.23 24.24 -6.07
CA SER A 152 8.66 25.55 -5.75
C SER A 152 8.13 25.59 -4.31
N ARG A 153 7.99 26.79 -3.73
CA ARG A 153 7.36 26.98 -2.41
C ARG A 153 5.89 26.55 -2.35
N ARG A 154 5.23 26.40 -3.51
CA ARG A 154 3.85 25.89 -3.60
C ARG A 154 3.80 24.37 -3.46
N CYS A 155 4.91 23.67 -3.68
CA CYS A 155 4.99 22.24 -3.49
C CYS A 155 5.06 21.92 -1.99
N VAL A 156 3.96 21.41 -1.45
CA VAL A 156 3.88 20.96 -0.07
C VAL A 156 4.10 19.45 -0.06
N LEU A 157 5.19 19.01 0.56
CA LEU A 157 5.51 17.59 0.71
C LEU A 157 4.80 16.99 1.93
N PRO A 158 4.56 15.67 1.93
CA PRO A 158 4.04 14.99 3.10
C PRO A 158 4.99 15.10 4.29
N THR A 159 4.44 15.40 5.45
CA THR A 159 5.10 15.24 6.75
C THR A 159 4.60 13.94 7.39
N TRP A 160 5.50 13.22 8.08
CA TRP A 160 5.27 11.87 8.59
C TRP A 160 5.41 11.82 10.11
#